data_AF-A0A9N9JPP1-F1
#
_entry.id   AF-A0A9N9JPP1-F1
#
_cell.length_a   1.000
_cell.length_b   1.000
_cell.length_c   1.000
_cell.angle_alpha   90.00
_cell.angle_beta   90.00
_cell.angle_gamma   90.00
#
_symmetry.space_group_name_H-M   'P 1'
#
loop_
_entity.id
_entity.type
_entity.pdbx_description
1 polymer ?
#
loop_
_entity_poly.entity_id
_entity_poly.type
_entity_poly.pdbx_seq_one_letter_code
_entity_poly.pdbx_strand_id
1 'polypeptide(L)'
;MIVHYFERIQNVRLTARQFDIKPKQVHDWRSKKQELLNAAPYLLTLNHDRPAQYLLLEEKLIQWIEVLRKKQIAVTQNMVIRRAKMLAKTKDDLVFDYEILDENSTNMNEENNEELVLDNIDAEENEDIGEEYKEIEADNAWE
;
A
#
# COMPACT_ATOMS: atom_id res chain seq x y z
N MET A 1 27.79 -10.88 7.76
CA MET A 1 27.65 -10.20 6.45
C MET A 1 28.54 -10.89 5.43
N ILE A 2 28.01 -11.22 4.25
CA ILE A 2 28.67 -12.03 3.20
C ILE A 2 30.00 -11.39 2.75
N VAL A 3 30.05 -10.05 2.70
CA VAL A 3 31.28 -9.32 2.37
C VAL A 3 32.40 -9.55 3.38
N HIS A 4 32.12 -9.60 4.69
CA HIS A 4 33.15 -9.88 5.70
C HIS A 4 33.67 -11.31 5.63
N TYR A 5 32.82 -12.27 5.24
CA TYR A 5 33.28 -13.63 4.99
C TYR A 5 34.19 -13.68 3.76
N PHE A 6 33.81 -13.00 2.67
CA PHE A 6 34.67 -12.86 1.50
C PHE A 6 36.02 -12.22 1.85
N GLU A 7 36.06 -11.20 2.70
CA GLU A 7 37.32 -10.55 3.10
C GLU A 7 38.29 -11.49 3.82
N ARG A 8 37.76 -12.47 4.55
CA ARG A 8 38.56 -13.50 5.25
C ARG A 8 39.08 -14.58 4.31
N ILE A 9 38.25 -15.06 3.38
CA ILE A 9 38.62 -16.19 2.50
C ILE A 9 39.27 -15.71 1.20
N GLN A 10 38.95 -14.50 0.75
CA GLN A 10 39.38 -13.88 -0.51
C GLN A 10 39.09 -14.72 -1.76
N ASN A 11 38.09 -15.60 -1.69
CA ASN A 11 37.68 -16.46 -2.79
C ASN A 11 36.19 -16.28 -3.09
N VAL A 12 35.90 -15.76 -4.28
CA VAL A 12 34.54 -15.45 -4.75
C VAL A 12 33.71 -16.72 -4.89
N ARG A 13 34.26 -17.77 -5.51
CA ARG A 13 33.52 -19.01 -5.81
C ARG A 13 33.20 -19.78 -4.53
N LEU A 14 34.12 -19.82 -3.57
CA LEU A 14 33.87 -20.44 -2.27
C LEU A 14 32.82 -19.66 -1.47
N THR A 15 32.91 -18.33 -1.46
CA THR A 15 31.89 -17.49 -0.81
C THR A 15 30.52 -17.70 -1.45
N ALA A 16 30.45 -17.69 -2.78
CA ALA A 16 29.23 -17.92 -3.53
C ALA A 16 28.58 -19.27 -3.19
N ARG A 17 29.39 -20.33 -3.13
CA ARG A 17 28.93 -21.67 -2.74
C ARG A 17 28.48 -21.74 -1.28
N GLN A 18 29.19 -21.07 -0.36
CA GLN A 18 28.88 -21.09 1.07
C GLN A 18 27.51 -20.47 1.37
N PHE A 19 27.15 -19.42 0.65
CA PHE A 19 25.91 -18.66 0.88
C PHE A 19 24.81 -18.94 -0.16
N ASP A 20 25.02 -19.92 -1.05
CA ASP A 20 24.11 -20.27 -2.14
C ASP A 20 23.68 -19.05 -3.00
N ILE A 21 24.66 -18.28 -3.43
CA ILE A 21 24.48 -17.07 -4.26
C ILE A 21 25.33 -17.14 -5.52
N LYS A 22 25.02 -16.28 -6.49
CA LYS A 22 25.82 -16.18 -7.72
C LYS A 22 27.15 -15.47 -7.44
N PRO A 23 28.27 -15.89 -8.05
CA PRO A 23 29.57 -15.19 -7.95
C PRO A 23 29.49 -13.71 -8.32
N LYS A 24 28.61 -13.35 -9.28
CA LYS A 24 28.34 -11.96 -9.65
C LYS A 24 27.82 -11.13 -8.47
N GLN A 25 26.93 -11.68 -7.64
CA GLN A 25 26.39 -10.98 -6.47
C GLN A 25 27.49 -10.70 -5.44
N VAL A 26 28.45 -11.62 -5.26
CA VAL A 26 29.61 -11.40 -4.38
C VAL A 26 30.47 -10.23 -4.89
N HIS A 27 30.68 -10.13 -6.21
CA HIS A 27 31.38 -8.99 -6.81
C HIS A 27 30.63 -7.67 -6.59
N ASP A 28 29.33 -7.64 -6.88
CA ASP A 28 28.49 -6.44 -6.73
C ASP A 28 28.42 -5.99 -5.26
N TRP A 29 28.33 -6.92 -4.31
CA TRP A 29 28.32 -6.60 -2.89
C TRP A 29 29.70 -6.17 -2.37
N ARG A 30 30.78 -6.66 -2.97
CA ARG A 30 32.13 -6.19 -2.66
C ARG A 30 32.31 -4.73 -3.09
N SER A 31 31.87 -4.37 -4.30
CA SER A 31 31.98 -2.98 -4.77
C SER A 31 31.07 -2.04 -3.97
N LYS A 32 29.87 -2.50 -3.59
CA LYS A 32 28.89 -1.75 -2.79
C LYS A 32 29.04 -1.95 -1.28
N LYS A 33 30.22 -2.34 -0.77
CA LYS A 33 30.41 -2.65 0.66
C LYS A 33 29.98 -1.51 1.59
N GLN A 34 30.38 -0.27 1.28
CA GLN A 34 30.05 0.87 2.12
C GLN A 34 28.54 1.16 2.13
N GLU A 35 27.91 1.08 0.96
CA GLU A 35 26.45 1.20 0.83
C GLU A 35 25.72 0.10 1.62
N LEU A 36 26.21 -1.15 1.57
CA LEU A 36 25.67 -2.27 2.36
C LEU A 36 25.78 -2.07 3.87
N LEU A 37 26.87 -1.45 4.34
CA LEU A 37 27.06 -1.16 5.76
C LEU A 37 26.20 0.01 6.25
N ASN A 38 25.93 0.97 5.35
CA ASN A 38 25.07 2.12 5.64
C ASN A 38 23.58 1.79 5.49
N ALA A 39 23.24 0.79 4.66
CA ALA A 39 21.88 0.30 4.50
C ALA A 39 21.44 -0.39 5.80
N ALA A 40 20.54 0.26 6.54
CA ALA A 40 19.86 -0.41 7.63
C ALA A 40 19.01 -1.56 7.05
N PRO A 41 19.21 -2.82 7.50
CA PRO A 41 18.59 -4.00 6.88
C PRO A 41 17.06 -4.01 6.91
N TYR A 42 16.44 -3.06 7.62
CA TYR A 42 14.99 -2.92 7.75
C TYR A 42 14.42 -1.65 7.10
N LEU A 43 15.26 -0.78 6.52
CA LEU A 43 14.84 0.51 5.96
C LEU A 43 15.25 0.71 4.50
N LEU A 44 16.35 0.10 4.04
CA LEU A 44 16.92 0.38 2.73
C LEU A 44 17.28 -0.92 2.02
N THR A 45 16.64 -1.18 0.87
CA THR A 45 17.05 -2.23 -0.05
C THR A 45 18.16 -1.70 -0.95
N LEU A 46 19.23 -2.48 -1.13
CA LEU A 46 20.39 -2.11 -1.97
C LEU A 46 20.03 -1.99 -3.46
N ASN A 47 18.95 -2.67 -3.85
CA ASN A 47 18.33 -2.52 -5.15
C ASN A 47 17.15 -1.57 -4.96
N HIS A 48 17.22 -0.42 -5.62
CA HIS A 48 16.04 0.39 -5.84
C HIS A 48 15.16 -0.40 -6.81
N ASP A 49 14.11 -1.02 -6.28
CA ASP A 49 13.06 -1.60 -7.11
C ASP A 49 12.34 -0.50 -7.89
N ARG A 50 11.31 -0.88 -8.67
CA ARG A 50 10.51 0.06 -9.46
C ARG A 50 10.12 1.28 -8.59
N PRO A 51 10.30 2.52 -9.09
CA PRO A 51 9.89 3.70 -8.35
C PRO A 51 8.39 3.66 -8.05
N ALA A 52 7.99 4.29 -6.95
CA ALA A 52 6.60 4.49 -6.55
C ALA A 52 5.77 4.99 -7.75
N GLN A 53 4.67 4.30 -8.05
CA GLN A 53 3.79 4.69 -9.16
C GLN A 53 3.03 5.99 -8.86
N TYR A 54 2.77 6.26 -7.57
CA TYR A 54 2.00 7.42 -7.11
C TYR A 54 2.75 8.16 -5.99
N LEU A 55 3.85 8.83 -6.34
CA LEU A 55 4.76 9.47 -5.38
C LEU A 55 4.03 10.40 -4.39
N LEU A 56 3.21 11.33 -4.89
CA LEU A 56 2.49 12.29 -4.05
C LEU A 56 1.48 11.62 -3.11
N LEU A 57 0.84 10.53 -3.55
CA LEU A 57 -0.10 9.77 -2.74
C LEU A 57 0.62 9.01 -1.63
N GLU A 58 1.73 8.36 -1.96
CA GLU A 58 2.56 7.63 -1.00
C GLU A 58 3.17 8.57 0.04
N GLU A 59 3.67 9.74 -0.36
CA GLU A 59 4.18 10.76 0.58
C GLU A 59 3.12 11.19 1.60
N LYS A 60 1.90 11.52 1.15
CA LYS A 60 0.79 11.88 2.05
C LYS A 60 0.41 10.73 2.99
N LEU A 61 0.40 9.49 2.50
CA LEU A 61 0.14 8.31 3.32
C LEU A 61 1.23 8.08 4.36
N ILE A 62 2.50 8.24 3.98
CA ILE A 62 3.64 8.09 4.90
C ILE A 62 3.56 9.14 6.00
N GLN A 63 3.34 10.42 5.67
CA GLN A 63 3.17 11.49 6.65
C GLN A 63 2.04 11.18 7.65
N TRP A 64 0.90 10.69 7.16
CA TRP A 64 -0.20 10.28 8.02
C TRP A 64 0.15 9.11 8.95
N ILE A 65 0.85 8.09 8.42
CA ILE A 65 1.35 6.95 9.21
C ILE A 65 2.33 7.42 10.27
N GLU A 66 3.22 8.36 9.97
CA GLU A 66 4.16 8.92 10.94
C GLU A 66 3.43 9.61 12.10
N VAL A 67 2.38 10.38 11.80
CA VAL A 67 1.54 11.00 12.84
C VAL A 67 0.89 9.95 13.73
N LEU A 68 0.33 8.88 13.15
CA LEU A 68 -0.27 7.78 13.91
C LEU A 68 0.75 7.04 14.78
N ARG A 69 1.93 6.74 14.23
CA ARG A 69 3.01 6.07 14.96
C ARG A 69 3.56 6.93 16.10
N LYS A 70 3.66 8.25 15.92
CA LYS A 70 4.00 9.18 17.02
C LYS A 70 2.97 9.11 18.15
N LYS A 71 1.69 8.91 17.82
CA LYS A 71 0.60 8.68 18.78
C LYS A 71 0.53 7.23 19.30
N GLN A 72 1.45 6.35 18.91
CA GLN A 72 1.45 4.92 19.25
C GLN A 72 0.16 4.18 18.81
N ILE A 73 -0.50 4.68 17.76
CA ILE A 73 -1.69 4.02 17.19
C ILE A 73 -1.23 2.99 16.15
N ALA A 74 -1.69 1.75 16.31
CA ALA A 74 -1.41 0.69 15.36
C ALA A 74 -2.08 0.98 14.01
N VAL A 75 -1.29 1.00 12.94
CA VAL A 75 -1.80 1.20 11.57
C VAL A 75 -1.94 -0.15 10.88
N THR A 76 -3.17 -0.53 10.56
CA THR A 76 -3.44 -1.77 9.81
C THR A 76 -3.49 -1.49 8.30
N GLN A 77 -3.26 -2.53 7.50
CA GLN A 77 -3.33 -2.45 6.03
C GLN A 77 -4.69 -1.90 5.55
N ASN A 78 -5.79 -2.31 6.17
CA ASN A 78 -7.14 -1.85 5.82
C ASN A 78 -7.31 -0.34 6.01
N MET A 79 -6.72 0.23 7.07
CA MET A 79 -6.75 1.68 7.29
C MET A 79 -5.99 2.42 6.19
N VAL A 80 -4.82 1.90 5.80
CA VAL A 80 -4.02 2.47 4.69
C VAL A 80 -4.79 2.41 3.38
N ILE A 81 -5.42 1.27 3.04
CA ILE A 81 -6.21 1.13 1.82
C ILE A 81 -7.38 2.12 1.81
N ARG A 82 -8.13 2.24 2.92
CA ARG A 82 -9.24 3.20 3.02
C ARG A 82 -8.75 4.62 2.86
N ARG A 83 -7.65 5.00 3.54
CA ARG A 83 -7.07 6.34 3.44
C ARG A 83 -6.57 6.64 2.03
N ALA A 84 -5.90 5.69 1.38
CA ALA A 84 -5.42 5.83 0.01
C ALA A 84 -6.58 6.08 -0.96
N LYS A 85 -7.68 5.32 -0.84
CA LYS A 85 -8.89 5.51 -1.64
C LYS A 85 -9.53 6.88 -1.41
N MET A 86 -9.55 7.37 -0.17
CA MET A 86 -10.05 8.72 0.13
C MET A 86 -9.18 9.80 -0.51
N LEU A 87 -7.86 9.72 -0.31
CA LEU A 87 -6.90 10.66 -0.88
C LEU A 87 -6.88 10.66 -2.42
N ALA A 88 -7.16 9.51 -3.06
CA ALA A 88 -7.24 9.42 -4.51
C ALA A 88 -8.52 10.07 -5.08
N LYS A 89 -9.60 10.13 -4.29
CA LYS A 89 -10.87 10.77 -4.71
C LYS A 89 -10.84 12.28 -4.52
N THR A 90 -10.22 12.77 -3.45
CA THR A 90 -10.09 14.20 -3.17
C THR A 90 -8.84 14.73 -3.86
N LYS A 91 -8.99 15.61 -4.86
CA LYS A 91 -7.84 16.19 -5.56
C LYS A 91 -6.94 17.06 -4.67
N ASP A 92 -7.42 17.54 -3.51
CA ASP A 92 -6.65 18.39 -2.60
C ASP A 92 -6.93 18.10 -1.11
N ASP A 93 -6.00 18.58 -0.27
CA ASP A 93 -5.79 18.31 1.14
C ASP A 93 -6.99 18.58 2.06
N LEU A 94 -7.66 17.53 2.53
CA LEU A 94 -8.56 17.64 3.66
C LEU A 94 -7.79 17.49 4.98
N VAL A 95 -7.79 18.59 5.74
CA VAL A 95 -7.40 18.69 7.15
C VAL A 95 -8.10 17.58 7.96
N PHE A 96 -7.35 16.94 8.84
CA PHE A 96 -7.75 15.75 9.57
C PHE A 96 -8.48 16.10 10.87
N ASP A 97 -9.79 15.82 10.92
CA ASP A 97 -10.48 15.61 12.18
C ASP A 97 -10.40 14.13 12.54
N TYR A 98 -9.74 13.86 13.68
CA TYR A 98 -9.75 12.56 14.34
C TYR A 98 -11.08 12.42 15.08
N GLU A 99 -12.17 12.22 14.36
CA GLU A 99 -13.42 11.78 14.98
C GLU A 99 -13.74 10.33 14.58
N ILE A 100 -13.53 9.48 15.59
CA ILE A 100 -14.32 8.30 15.95
C ILE A 100 -14.11 7.04 15.10
N LEU A 101 -13.28 6.14 15.64
CA LEU A 101 -13.52 4.70 15.57
C LEU A 101 -13.89 4.21 16.98
N ASP A 102 -15.05 4.67 17.48
CA ASP A 102 -15.77 4.10 18.61
C ASP A 102 -17.24 3.90 18.21
N GLU A 103 -17.48 3.02 17.23
CA GLU A 103 -18.82 2.53 16.92
C GLU A 103 -18.77 1.00 16.81
N ASN A 104 -18.57 0.34 17.95
CA ASN A 104 -18.90 -1.08 18.13
C ASN A 104 -19.03 -1.43 19.62
N SER A 105 -19.83 -0.65 20.35
CA SER A 105 -20.40 -1.07 21.63
C SER A 105 -21.46 -0.07 22.05
N THR A 106 -22.70 -0.24 21.57
CA THR A 106 -23.98 -0.16 22.31
C THR A 106 -25.09 -0.33 21.28
N ASN A 107 -25.66 -1.53 21.24
CA ASN A 107 -27.01 -1.74 20.73
C ASN A 107 -28.01 -1.32 21.83
N MET A 108 -29.24 -0.98 21.44
CA MET A 108 -30.48 -0.74 22.21
C MET A 108 -31.05 0.69 22.11
N ASN A 109 -32.12 0.80 21.31
CA ASN A 109 -33.36 1.60 21.45
C ASN A 109 -33.23 3.14 21.55
N GLU A 110 -34.10 4.01 21.04
CA GLU A 110 -35.50 3.99 20.60
C GLU A 110 -35.75 5.33 19.86
N GLU A 111 -36.69 5.34 18.92
CA GLU A 111 -37.60 6.43 18.53
C GLU A 111 -37.07 7.87 18.30
N ASN A 112 -37.16 8.34 17.05
CA ASN A 112 -37.97 9.49 16.60
C ASN A 112 -37.47 10.01 15.24
N ASN A 113 -38.23 9.77 14.17
CA ASN A 113 -38.11 10.48 12.90
C ASN A 113 -39.52 10.61 12.27
N GLU A 114 -40.30 11.56 12.79
CA GLU A 114 -41.10 12.47 11.95
C GLU A 114 -40.06 13.33 11.20
N GLU A 115 -40.07 13.62 9.90
CA GLU A 115 -41.15 13.98 9.00
C GLU A 115 -40.55 13.97 7.58
N LEU A 116 -41.04 13.09 6.69
CA LEU A 116 -40.69 13.12 5.26
C LEU A 116 -41.62 14.12 4.57
N VAL A 117 -41.14 15.33 4.34
CA VAL A 117 -41.78 16.26 3.39
C VAL A 117 -41.34 15.85 1.98
N LEU A 118 -42.25 15.19 1.28
CA LEU A 118 -42.25 15.05 -0.16
C LEU A 118 -42.51 16.41 -0.79
N ASP A 119 -41.65 16.82 -1.72
CA ASP A 119 -42.07 17.55 -2.91
C ASP A 119 -41.36 16.93 -4.13
N ASN A 120 -42.18 16.27 -4.97
CA ASN A 120 -41.92 16.06 -6.40
C ASN A 120 -41.88 17.46 -7.07
N ILE A 121 -41.37 17.73 -8.27
CA ILE A 121 -41.52 17.17 -9.62
C ILE A 121 -40.31 17.83 -10.39
N ASP A 122 -39.55 17.16 -11.26
CA ASP A 122 -39.86 17.00 -12.68
C ASP A 122 -39.03 15.90 -13.34
N ALA A 123 -39.77 15.03 -14.02
CA ALA A 123 -39.30 13.97 -14.89
C ALA A 123 -39.29 14.49 -16.33
N GLU A 124 -38.15 14.33 -17.01
CA GLU A 124 -37.90 14.37 -18.47
C GLU A 124 -36.37 14.24 -18.58
N GLU A 125 -35.71 13.29 -19.22
CA GLU A 125 -35.99 12.47 -20.39
C GLU A 125 -35.35 11.08 -20.20
N ASN A 126 -36.07 10.02 -20.58
CA ASN A 126 -35.49 8.72 -20.93
C ASN A 126 -35.47 8.63 -22.47
N GLU A 127 -34.30 8.65 -23.07
CA GLU A 127 -34.01 8.03 -24.38
C GLU A 127 -32.74 7.20 -24.18
N ASP A 128 -32.89 5.88 -24.05
CA ASP A 128 -32.85 4.93 -25.16
C ASP A 128 -31.46 4.81 -25.79
N ILE A 129 -30.61 3.94 -25.22
CA ILE A 129 -29.64 3.16 -25.99
C ILE A 129 -29.65 1.73 -25.43
N GLY A 130 -30.50 0.91 -26.06
CA GLY A 130 -30.14 -0.36 -26.68
C GLY A 130 -29.01 -1.19 -26.06
N GLU A 131 -29.44 -2.32 -25.50
CA GLU A 131 -28.80 -3.64 -25.56
C GLU A 131 -27.54 -3.76 -26.43
N GLU A 132 -26.39 -4.11 -25.81
CA GLU A 132 -25.34 -4.81 -26.55
C GLU A 132 -24.43 -5.66 -25.62
N TYR A 133 -24.62 -6.99 -25.72
CA TYR A 133 -23.85 -8.16 -25.25
C TYR A 133 -23.78 -8.52 -23.76
N LYS A 134 -24.69 -9.43 -23.39
CA LYS A 134 -24.43 -10.59 -22.53
C LYS A 134 -23.40 -11.55 -23.17
N GLU A 135 -22.86 -12.42 -22.31
CA GLU A 135 -22.17 -13.70 -22.58
C GLU A 135 -20.71 -13.61 -23.04
N ILE A 136 -19.78 -13.86 -22.10
CA ILE A 136 -18.85 -15.03 -22.15
C ILE A 136 -18.51 -15.43 -20.70
N GLU A 137 -19.29 -16.34 -20.12
CA GLU A 137 -18.75 -17.35 -19.19
C GLU A 137 -18.44 -18.58 -20.06
N ALA A 138 -17.18 -19.00 -20.09
CA ALA A 138 -16.75 -20.40 -20.10
C ALA A 138 -15.29 -20.50 -20.58
N ASP A 139 -14.57 -21.41 -19.91
CA ASP A 139 -13.38 -22.10 -20.38
C ASP A 139 -12.06 -21.33 -20.41
N ASN A 140 -11.29 -21.49 -19.32
CA ASN A 140 -9.93 -22.02 -19.44
C ASN A 140 -9.50 -22.67 -18.12
N ALA A 141 -9.91 -23.93 -17.97
CA ALA A 141 -9.26 -24.93 -17.17
C ALA A 141 -8.17 -25.61 -18.02
N TRP A 142 -6.90 -25.43 -17.69
CA TRP A 142 -5.75 -26.27 -18.07
C TRP A 142 -4.66 -25.99 -17.02
N GLU A 143 -4.40 -26.90 -16.08
CA GLU A 143 -3.40 -27.98 -16.21
C GLU A 143 -2.01 -27.50 -16.65
#